data_AF-A0A7J6Q2J6-F1
#
_entry.id   AF-A0A7J6Q2J6-F1
#
_cell.length_a   1.000
_cell.length_b   1.000
_cell.length_c   1.000
_cell.angle_alpha   90.00
_cell.angle_beta   90.00
_cell.angle_gamma   90.00
#
_symmetry.space_group_name_H-M   'P 1'
#
loop_
_entity.id
_entity.type
_entity.pdbx_description
1 polymer ?
#
loop_
_entity_poly.entity_id
_entity_poly.type
_entity_poly.pdbx_seq_one_letter_code
_entity_poly.pdbx_strand_id
1 'polypeptide(L)'
;TPSATSQNRSDVCVDARLASALSKGGKKVQPGASVSKAEIGKAFESKGLELYTAIVPPGSECRYRSVGEATALLGGDAPPADLTELLKYGPAPMITIRVTDKVSGNKTQTLIGGVEKYHLKLSDFAKALAKHNASSSTVRDDPVLGPNTVMVQGNVAQSVMHFLVEAAGVPRDRVEIV
;
A
#
# COMPACT_ATOMS: atom_id res chain seq x y z
N THR A 1 -25.55 8.58 -45.57
CA THR A 1 -24.98 7.38 -44.92
C THR A 1 -23.70 7.77 -44.22
N PRO A 2 -23.64 7.83 -42.88
CA PRO A 2 -22.37 8.03 -42.20
C PRO A 2 -21.64 6.68 -42.12
N SER A 3 -20.41 6.71 -42.61
CA SER A 3 -19.42 5.64 -42.67
C SER A 3 -19.17 5.02 -41.29
N ALA A 4 -19.23 3.69 -41.22
CA ALA A 4 -18.77 2.91 -40.08
C ALA A 4 -17.23 3.04 -39.96
N THR A 5 -16.77 4.02 -39.19
CA THR A 5 -15.38 4.05 -38.73
C THR A 5 -15.20 2.92 -37.73
N SER A 6 -14.40 1.92 -38.13
CA SER A 6 -13.76 0.93 -37.26
C SER A 6 -13.30 1.59 -35.96
N GLN A 7 -14.10 1.48 -34.89
CA GLN A 7 -13.76 2.01 -33.59
C GLN A 7 -12.62 1.17 -33.01
N ASN A 8 -11.41 1.70 -33.11
CA ASN A 8 -10.27 1.15 -32.41
C ASN A 8 -10.55 1.24 -30.91
N ARG A 9 -10.87 0.10 -30.26
CA ARG A 9 -11.29 0.06 -28.84
C ARG A 9 -10.21 0.54 -27.85
N SER A 10 -8.99 0.74 -28.34
CA SER A 10 -7.86 1.29 -27.59
C SER A 10 -7.91 2.81 -27.45
N ASP A 11 -8.70 3.50 -28.28
CA ASP A 11 -8.67 4.94 -28.40
C ASP A 11 -9.98 5.54 -27.87
N VAL A 12 -9.88 6.73 -27.28
CA VAL A 12 -10.98 7.45 -26.64
C VAL A 12 -11.05 8.84 -27.24
N CYS A 13 -12.22 9.23 -27.71
CA CYS A 13 -12.50 10.59 -28.12
C CYS A 13 -12.67 11.44 -26.85
N VAL A 14 -11.81 12.43 -26.65
CA VAL A 14 -11.73 13.17 -25.40
C VAL A 14 -12.71 14.34 -25.39
N ASP A 15 -13.46 14.52 -24.30
CA ASP A 15 -14.33 15.67 -24.12
C ASP A 15 -13.56 16.90 -23.58
N ALA A 16 -14.25 18.01 -23.36
CA ALA A 16 -13.61 19.23 -22.86
C ALA A 16 -12.99 19.06 -21.45
N ARG A 17 -13.58 18.23 -20.59
CA ARG A 17 -13.10 17.99 -19.22
C ARG A 17 -11.84 17.14 -19.25
N LEU A 18 -11.84 16.06 -20.02
CA LEU A 18 -10.71 15.17 -20.19
C LEU A 18 -9.57 15.88 -20.95
N ALA A 19 -9.87 16.67 -21.98
CA ALA A 19 -8.87 17.49 -22.69
C ALA A 19 -8.15 18.48 -21.76
N SER A 20 -8.90 19.15 -20.88
CA SER A 20 -8.34 20.01 -19.83
C SER A 20 -7.51 19.19 -18.82
N ALA A 21 -8.04 18.05 -18.38
CA ALA A 21 -7.38 17.13 -17.45
C ALA A 21 -6.19 16.37 -18.04
N LEU A 22 -5.99 16.35 -19.36
CA LEU A 22 -4.81 15.74 -20.01
C LEU A 22 -3.76 16.76 -20.41
N SER A 23 -4.14 18.02 -20.58
CA SER A 23 -3.22 19.10 -20.92
C SER A 23 -2.26 19.36 -19.74
N LYS A 24 -0.95 19.22 -19.96
CA LYS A 24 0.14 19.52 -19.00
C LYS A 24 1.37 20.04 -19.74
N GLY A 25 2.10 20.99 -19.13
CA GLY A 25 3.44 21.39 -19.58
C GLY A 25 3.53 21.87 -21.03
N GLY A 26 2.55 22.62 -21.52
CA GLY A 26 2.55 23.21 -22.88
C GLY A 26 1.96 22.33 -23.99
N LYS A 27 1.75 21.03 -23.76
CA LYS A 27 1.05 20.15 -24.70
C LYS A 27 -0.46 20.22 -24.45
N LYS A 28 -1.18 20.99 -25.27
CA LYS A 28 -2.64 21.12 -25.19
C LYS A 28 -3.31 20.01 -25.98
N VAL A 29 -4.17 19.24 -25.32
CA VAL A 29 -5.07 18.29 -25.98
C VAL A 29 -6.35 19.05 -26.34
N GLN A 30 -6.81 18.93 -27.59
CA GLN A 30 -8.06 19.56 -28.00
C GLN A 30 -9.26 18.65 -27.73
N PRO A 31 -10.42 19.21 -27.35
CA PRO A 31 -11.68 18.46 -27.32
C PRO A 31 -11.97 17.83 -28.69
N GLY A 32 -12.44 16.58 -28.71
CA GLY A 32 -12.68 15.81 -29.93
C GLY A 32 -11.44 15.10 -30.50
N ALA A 33 -10.27 15.25 -29.88
CA ALA A 33 -9.09 14.46 -30.24
C ALA A 33 -9.27 12.98 -29.83
N SER A 34 -8.75 12.08 -30.66
CA SER A 34 -8.67 10.65 -30.32
C SER A 34 -7.34 10.39 -29.63
N VAL A 35 -7.37 9.91 -28.38
CA VAL A 35 -6.17 9.61 -27.57
C VAL A 35 -6.23 8.17 -27.09
N SER A 36 -5.10 7.47 -27.08
CA SER A 36 -5.09 6.08 -26.60
C SER A 36 -5.29 6.01 -25.08
N LYS A 37 -5.94 4.93 -24.60
CA LYS A 37 -6.11 4.67 -23.16
C LYS A 37 -4.79 4.65 -22.40
N ALA A 38 -3.72 4.18 -23.04
CA ALA A 38 -2.38 4.14 -22.45
C ALA A 38 -1.79 5.54 -22.24
N GLU A 39 -1.96 6.45 -23.21
CA GLU A 39 -1.52 7.85 -23.08
C GLU A 39 -2.32 8.59 -22.01
N ILE A 40 -3.62 8.31 -21.91
CA ILE A 40 -4.47 8.84 -20.85
C ILE A 40 -3.95 8.39 -19.48
N GLY A 41 -3.69 7.09 -19.30
CA GLY A 41 -3.12 6.53 -18.07
C GLY A 41 -1.81 7.21 -17.67
N LYS A 42 -0.85 7.28 -18.60
CA LYS A 42 0.45 7.95 -18.38
C LYS A 42 0.29 9.43 -18.03
N ALA A 43 -0.63 10.14 -18.67
CA ALA A 43 -0.88 11.55 -18.40
C ALA A 43 -1.39 11.75 -16.97
N PHE A 44 -2.31 10.90 -16.50
CA PHE A 44 -2.80 10.93 -15.13
C PHE A 44 -1.72 10.54 -14.11
N GLU A 45 -0.95 9.49 -14.35
CA GLU A 45 0.21 9.13 -13.52
C GLU A 45 1.20 10.30 -13.41
N SER A 46 1.52 10.93 -14.54
CA SER A 46 2.45 12.07 -14.58
C SER A 46 1.92 13.32 -13.88
N LYS A 47 0.60 13.45 -13.71
CA LYS A 47 -0.02 14.62 -13.08
C LYS A 47 0.23 14.68 -11.58
N GLY A 48 0.75 13.60 -10.98
CA GLY A 48 1.02 13.54 -9.55
C GLY A 48 -0.29 13.44 -8.77
N LEU A 49 -1.16 12.51 -9.19
CA LEU A 49 -2.34 12.16 -8.42
C LEU A 49 -1.93 11.82 -6.99
N GLU A 50 -2.70 12.31 -6.04
CA GLU A 50 -2.49 12.01 -4.63
C GLU A 50 -2.68 10.51 -4.42
N LEU A 51 -1.63 9.88 -3.90
CA LEU A 51 -1.64 8.47 -3.61
C LEU A 51 -2.29 8.27 -2.24
N TYR A 52 -3.29 7.39 -2.19
CA TYR A 52 -3.89 6.95 -0.95
C TYR A 52 -3.72 5.44 -0.82
N THR A 53 -3.55 4.97 0.42
CA THR A 53 -3.45 3.56 0.75
C THR A 53 -4.50 3.22 1.80
N ALA A 54 -5.21 2.11 1.61
CA ALA A 54 -5.98 1.46 2.65
C ALA A 54 -5.36 0.10 2.98
N ILE A 55 -5.21 -0.21 4.26
CA ILE A 55 -4.80 -1.53 4.74
C ILE A 55 -6.04 -2.17 5.35
N VAL A 56 -6.51 -3.26 4.74
CA VAL A 56 -7.72 -3.95 5.16
C VAL A 56 -7.33 -5.17 5.98
N PRO A 57 -7.74 -5.26 7.26
CA PRO A 57 -7.49 -6.43 8.08
C PRO A 57 -8.16 -7.69 7.50
N PRO A 58 -7.56 -8.88 7.69
CA PRO A 58 -8.20 -10.15 7.32
C PRO A 58 -9.56 -10.28 8.02
N GLY A 59 -10.61 -10.59 7.25
CA GLY A 59 -11.98 -10.73 7.76
C GLY A 59 -12.80 -9.43 7.78
N SER A 60 -12.21 -8.28 7.43
CA SER A 60 -12.97 -7.06 7.11
C SER A 60 -13.55 -7.17 5.70
N GLU A 61 -14.88 -7.05 5.56
CA GLU A 61 -15.52 -7.03 4.24
C GLU A 61 -15.20 -5.71 3.52
N CYS A 62 -14.19 -5.71 2.66
CA CYS A 62 -14.03 -4.63 1.69
C CYS A 62 -15.06 -4.82 0.59
N ARG A 63 -16.27 -4.26 0.78
CA ARG A 63 -17.39 -4.40 -0.16
C ARG A 63 -17.20 -3.68 -1.49
N TYR A 64 -16.11 -2.93 -1.64
CA TYR A 64 -15.84 -2.08 -2.79
C TYR A 64 -14.45 -2.37 -3.37
N ARG A 65 -14.36 -2.53 -4.70
CA ARG A 65 -13.08 -2.74 -5.40
C ARG A 65 -12.41 -1.43 -5.79
N SER A 66 -13.13 -0.31 -5.73
CA SER A 66 -12.59 1.03 -5.96
C SER A 66 -13.44 2.09 -5.27
N VAL A 67 -12.84 3.26 -5.03
CA VAL A 67 -13.58 4.45 -4.57
C VAL A 67 -14.70 4.80 -5.56
N GLY A 68 -14.43 4.73 -6.86
CA GLY A 68 -15.43 4.99 -7.89
C GLY A 68 -16.64 4.05 -7.84
N GLU A 69 -16.43 2.77 -7.55
CA GLU A 69 -17.51 1.80 -7.33
C GLU A 69 -18.31 2.12 -6.06
N ALA A 70 -17.62 2.50 -4.99
CA ALA A 70 -18.26 2.89 -3.73
C ALA A 70 -19.13 4.15 -3.88
N THR A 71 -18.60 5.17 -4.54
CA THR A 71 -19.26 6.45 -4.84
C THR A 71 -20.46 6.22 -5.78
N ALA A 72 -20.31 5.39 -6.82
CA ALA A 72 -21.38 5.08 -7.77
C ALA A 72 -22.54 4.30 -7.16
N LEU A 73 -22.26 3.35 -6.25
CA LEU A 73 -23.29 2.55 -5.57
C LEU A 73 -24.07 3.36 -4.53
N LEU A 74 -23.44 4.35 -3.90
CA LEU A 74 -24.03 5.16 -2.83
C LEU A 74 -24.64 6.48 -3.32
N GLY A 75 -24.53 6.78 -4.62
CA GLY A 75 -25.23 7.90 -5.25
C GLY A 75 -24.82 9.30 -4.76
N GLY A 76 -23.63 9.44 -4.15
CA GLY A 76 -23.12 10.72 -3.64
C GLY A 76 -21.73 11.03 -4.20
N ASP A 77 -21.37 12.31 -4.28
CA ASP A 77 -20.04 12.79 -4.73
C ASP A 77 -18.90 12.51 -3.72
N ALA A 78 -19.22 11.96 -2.55
CA ALA A 78 -18.25 11.71 -1.48
C ALA A 78 -18.04 10.20 -1.26
N PRO A 79 -16.80 9.76 -0.95
CA PRO A 79 -16.54 8.40 -0.55
C PRO A 79 -17.29 8.05 0.76
N PRO A 80 -17.74 6.79 0.94
CA PRO A 80 -18.37 6.39 2.20
C PRO A 80 -17.42 6.60 3.38
N ALA A 81 -17.97 7.07 4.51
CA ALA A 81 -17.22 7.39 5.72
C ALA A 81 -16.30 6.24 6.17
N ASP A 82 -16.79 5.00 6.10
CA ASP A 82 -16.05 3.78 6.45
C ASP A 82 -14.77 3.59 5.61
N LEU A 83 -14.76 4.05 4.35
CA LEU A 83 -13.60 4.00 3.46
C LEU A 83 -12.63 5.16 3.76
N THR A 84 -13.16 6.34 4.05
CA THR A 84 -12.37 7.53 4.38
C THR A 84 -11.56 7.34 5.67
N GLU A 85 -12.09 6.58 6.64
CA GLU A 85 -11.36 6.21 7.86
C GLU A 85 -10.21 5.22 7.61
N LEU A 86 -10.31 4.38 6.57
CA LEU A 86 -9.28 3.41 6.20
C LEU A 86 -8.20 4.01 5.30
N LEU A 87 -8.54 5.05 4.54
CA LEU A 87 -7.63 5.68 3.59
C LEU A 87 -6.62 6.58 4.30
N LYS A 88 -5.35 6.20 4.19
CA LYS A 88 -4.21 6.99 4.62
C LYS A 88 -3.55 7.64 3.42
N TYR A 89 -3.19 8.91 3.55
CA TYR A 89 -2.42 9.61 2.53
C TYR A 89 -1.02 9.01 2.42
N GLY A 90 -0.55 8.84 1.19
CA GLY A 90 0.78 8.34 0.86
C GLY A 90 0.84 6.85 0.52
N PRO A 91 2.05 6.35 0.20
CA PRO A 91 2.27 4.96 -0.13
C PRO A 91 2.06 4.05 1.08
N ALA A 92 1.82 2.77 0.79
CA ALA A 92 1.74 1.76 1.82
C ALA A 92 3.03 1.73 2.66
N PRO A 93 2.90 1.77 4.01
CA PRO A 93 4.03 1.85 4.91
C PRO A 93 4.93 0.62 4.80
N MET A 94 6.24 0.80 4.99
CA MET A 94 7.19 -0.31 5.05
C MET A 94 7.27 -0.90 6.46
N ILE A 95 7.43 -2.23 6.54
CA ILE A 95 7.93 -2.95 7.71
C ILE A 95 9.42 -3.19 7.51
N THR A 96 10.23 -2.78 8.49
CA THR A 96 11.68 -2.94 8.45
C THR A 96 12.12 -4.00 9.46
N ILE A 97 12.88 -4.98 9.00
CA ILE A 97 13.48 -6.04 9.80
C ILE A 97 14.99 -5.80 9.83
N ARG A 98 15.56 -5.61 11.01
CA ARG A 98 16.99 -5.35 11.20
C ARG A 98 17.63 -6.40 12.08
N VAL A 99 18.78 -6.92 11.66
CA VAL A 99 19.57 -7.84 12.49
C VAL A 99 20.68 -7.05 13.18
N THR A 100 20.77 -7.17 14.51
CA THR A 100 21.76 -6.45 15.31
C THR A 100 22.44 -7.37 16.30
N ASP A 101 23.74 -7.22 16.49
CA ASP A 101 24.44 -7.90 17.57
C ASP A 101 24.32 -7.12 18.88
N LYS A 102 24.07 -7.85 19.97
CA LYS A 102 24.11 -7.26 21.30
C LYS A 102 25.56 -6.96 21.67
N VAL A 103 25.82 -5.71 22.03
CA VAL A 103 27.15 -5.23 22.46
C VAL A 103 27.72 -6.06 23.62
N SER A 104 26.86 -6.59 24.50
CA SER A 104 27.27 -7.52 25.56
C SER A 104 26.91 -8.98 25.23
N GLY A 105 27.92 -9.69 24.72
CA GLY A 105 27.96 -11.14 24.56
C GLY A 105 27.27 -11.64 23.30
N ASN A 106 27.98 -11.58 22.14
CA ASN A 106 27.81 -12.29 20.85
C ASN A 106 26.41 -12.84 20.47
N LYS A 107 25.34 -12.21 20.95
CA LYS A 107 23.97 -12.67 20.79
C LYS A 107 23.31 -11.73 19.83
N THR A 108 22.97 -12.26 18.67
CA THR A 108 22.23 -11.54 17.65
C THR A 108 20.76 -11.41 18.07
N GLN A 109 20.15 -10.30 17.69
CA GLN A 109 18.74 -10.00 17.89
C GLN A 109 18.16 -9.48 16.58
N THR A 110 16.90 -9.81 16.33
CA THR A 110 16.15 -9.30 15.19
C THR A 110 15.16 -8.25 15.69
N LEU A 111 15.17 -7.07 15.09
CA LEU A 111 14.31 -5.94 15.42
C LEU A 111 13.34 -5.68 14.26
N ILE A 112 12.08 -5.39 14.57
CA ILE A 112 11.00 -5.32 13.58
C ILE A 112 10.16 -4.07 13.86
N GLY A 113 10.19 -3.10 12.94
CA GLY A 113 9.48 -1.82 13.08
C GLY A 113 8.35 -1.65 12.06
N GLY A 114 7.32 -0.88 12.40
CA GLY A 114 6.21 -0.52 11.51
C GLY A 114 5.08 -1.56 11.41
N VAL A 115 5.08 -2.57 12.29
CA VAL A 115 4.10 -3.66 12.32
C VAL A 115 2.69 -3.15 12.64
N GLU A 116 2.58 -2.20 13.57
CA GLU A 116 1.33 -1.58 14.01
C GLU A 116 0.59 -0.85 12.88
N LYS A 117 1.33 -0.41 11.85
CA LYS A 117 0.75 0.26 10.69
C LYS A 117 -0.15 -0.65 9.86
N TYR A 118 0.03 -1.97 10.01
CA TYR A 118 -0.77 -3.03 9.40
C TYR A 118 -1.91 -3.54 10.30
N HIS A 119 -2.28 -2.78 11.34
CA HIS A 119 -3.34 -3.15 12.30
C HIS A 119 -3.03 -4.44 13.09
N LEU A 120 -1.76 -4.85 13.12
CA LEU A 120 -1.29 -5.98 13.91
C LEU A 120 -1.04 -5.52 15.36
N LYS A 121 -1.69 -6.17 16.32
CA LYS A 121 -1.45 -5.91 17.75
C LYS A 121 -0.05 -6.40 18.11
N LEU A 122 0.80 -5.48 18.55
CA LEU A 122 2.23 -5.74 18.84
C LEU A 122 2.43 -6.88 19.85
N SER A 123 1.59 -6.93 20.90
CA SER A 123 1.65 -7.99 21.92
C SER A 123 1.36 -9.37 21.35
N ASP A 124 0.37 -9.46 20.45
CA ASP A 124 -0.07 -10.72 19.87
C ASP A 124 0.92 -11.18 18.80
N PHE A 125 1.43 -10.22 18.01
CA PHE A 125 2.50 -10.46 17.05
C PHE A 125 3.78 -10.96 17.73
N ALA A 126 4.23 -10.32 18.82
CA ALA A 126 5.41 -10.76 19.57
C ALA A 126 5.23 -12.19 20.13
N LYS A 127 4.05 -12.50 20.68
CA LYS A 127 3.71 -13.86 21.15
C LYS A 127 3.71 -14.89 20.03
N ALA A 128 3.13 -14.53 18.87
CA ALA A 128 3.09 -15.41 17.70
C ALA A 128 4.50 -15.71 17.19
N LEU A 129 5.37 -14.69 17.10
CA LEU A 129 6.77 -14.87 16.72
C LEU A 129 7.55 -15.68 17.75
N ALA A 130 7.29 -15.48 19.04
CA ALA A 130 7.94 -16.25 20.10
C ALA A 130 7.63 -17.75 19.98
N LYS A 131 6.36 -18.07 19.70
CA LYS A 131 5.91 -19.44 19.46
C LYS A 131 6.48 -20.00 18.15
N HIS A 132 6.48 -19.22 17.08
CA HIS A 132 6.95 -19.64 15.76
C HIS A 132 8.45 -19.95 15.74
N ASN A 133 9.26 -19.11 16.39
CA ASN A 133 10.72 -19.20 16.36
C ASN A 133 11.33 -19.90 17.58
N ALA A 134 10.49 -20.35 18.53
CA ALA A 134 10.92 -20.89 19.83
C ALA A 134 11.92 -19.95 20.56
N SER A 135 11.67 -18.65 20.47
CA SER A 135 12.58 -17.60 20.94
C SER A 135 11.85 -16.56 21.80
N SER A 136 12.56 -15.89 22.71
CA SER A 136 11.97 -14.78 23.46
C SER A 136 11.72 -13.56 22.57
N SER A 137 10.55 -12.95 22.70
CA SER A 137 10.14 -11.75 21.96
C SER A 137 9.54 -10.70 22.90
N THR A 138 9.87 -9.44 22.69
CA THR A 138 9.40 -8.31 23.52
C THR A 138 9.18 -7.07 22.67
N VAL A 139 8.27 -6.18 23.08
CA VAL A 139 8.08 -4.86 22.45
C VAL A 139 8.91 -3.84 23.23
N ARG A 140 9.65 -2.98 22.52
CA ARG A 140 10.44 -1.90 23.09
C ARG A 140 10.63 -0.78 22.07
N ASP A 141 11.09 0.38 22.53
CA ASP A 141 11.51 1.44 21.63
C ASP A 141 12.95 1.19 21.15
N ASP A 142 13.22 1.52 19.89
CA ASP A 142 14.54 1.40 19.26
C ASP A 142 14.97 2.75 18.67
N PRO A 143 16.24 3.16 18.81
CA PRO A 143 16.71 4.44 18.29
C PRO A 143 16.72 4.54 16.76
N VAL A 144 16.72 3.41 16.04
CA VAL A 144 16.77 3.39 14.56
C VAL A 144 15.40 3.10 13.97
N LEU A 145 14.69 2.09 14.50
CA LEU A 145 13.37 1.69 14.00
C LEU A 145 12.22 2.47 14.66
N GLY A 146 12.50 3.22 15.72
CA GLY A 146 11.53 4.05 16.42
C GLY A 146 10.77 3.30 17.53
N PRO A 147 9.69 3.92 18.03
CA PRO A 147 8.89 3.31 19.08
C PRO A 147 8.20 2.03 18.59
N ASN A 148 7.64 1.25 19.51
CA ASN A 148 6.82 0.07 19.17
C ASN A 148 7.57 -1.03 18.38
N THR A 149 8.89 -1.10 18.52
CA THR A 149 9.72 -2.09 17.84
C THR A 149 9.61 -3.45 18.53
N VAL A 150 9.34 -4.49 17.75
CA VAL A 150 9.32 -5.88 18.24
C VAL A 150 10.73 -6.45 18.13
N MET A 151 11.30 -6.85 19.26
CA MET A 151 12.58 -7.52 19.36
C MET A 151 12.37 -9.02 19.52
N VAL A 152 13.13 -9.82 18.77
CA VAL A 152 13.19 -11.28 18.88
C VAL A 152 14.64 -11.72 19.06
N GLN A 153 14.90 -12.67 19.96
CA GLN A 153 16.25 -13.22 20.14
C GLN A 153 16.67 -14.10 18.95
N GLY A 154 17.93 -13.98 18.52
CA GLY A 154 18.51 -14.70 17.39
C GLY A 154 18.41 -13.94 16.07
N ASN A 155 19.09 -14.47 15.05
CA ASN A 155 18.92 -14.04 13.67
C ASN A 155 17.75 -14.83 13.05
N VAL A 156 16.57 -14.22 13.04
CA VAL A 156 15.34 -14.83 12.53
C VAL A 156 14.71 -14.00 11.42
N ALA A 157 15.46 -13.10 10.78
CA ALA A 157 14.94 -12.13 9.82
C ALA A 157 14.15 -12.77 8.67
N GLN A 158 14.68 -13.84 8.08
CA GLN A 158 13.99 -14.58 7.01
C GLN A 158 12.70 -15.25 7.49
N SER A 159 12.73 -15.82 8.70
CA SER A 159 11.56 -16.45 9.32
C SER A 159 10.46 -15.43 9.61
N VAL A 160 10.82 -14.25 10.12
CA VAL A 160 9.89 -13.14 10.37
C VAL A 160 9.29 -12.62 9.06
N MET A 161 10.11 -12.45 8.03
CA MET A 161 9.63 -12.08 6.69
C MET A 161 8.59 -13.07 6.18
N HIS A 162 8.89 -14.36 6.24
CA HIS A 162 7.96 -15.40 5.83
C HIS A 162 6.67 -15.36 6.64
N PHE A 163 6.75 -15.19 7.97
CA PHE A 163 5.58 -15.06 8.83
C PHE A 163 4.70 -13.85 8.47
N LEU A 164 5.31 -12.69 8.21
CA LEU A 164 4.58 -11.47 7.83
C LEU A 164 3.81 -11.65 6.51
N VAL A 165 4.45 -12.28 5.53
CA VAL A 165 3.84 -12.48 4.20
C VAL A 165 2.74 -13.55 4.26
N GLU A 166 3.07 -14.72 4.77
CA GLU A 166 2.19 -15.89 4.69
C GLU A 166 1.10 -15.89 5.76
N ALA A 167 1.44 -15.54 7.01
CA ALA A 167 0.50 -15.62 8.12
C ALA A 167 -0.24 -14.29 8.38
N ALA A 168 0.45 -13.15 8.20
CA ALA A 168 -0.14 -11.83 8.43
C ALA A 168 -0.65 -11.14 7.16
N GLY A 169 -0.40 -11.71 5.97
CA GLY A 169 -0.90 -11.18 4.70
C GLY A 169 -0.24 -9.87 4.26
N VAL A 170 0.93 -9.54 4.80
CA VAL A 170 1.66 -8.32 4.42
C VAL A 170 2.29 -8.53 3.04
N PRO A 171 2.11 -7.61 2.07
CA PRO A 171 2.74 -7.73 0.77
C PRO A 171 4.27 -7.79 0.88
N ARG A 172 4.89 -8.73 0.15
CA ARG A 172 6.36 -8.98 0.20
C ARG A 172 7.21 -7.77 -0.15
N ASP A 173 6.71 -6.90 -1.02
CA ASP A 173 7.35 -5.64 -1.45
C ASP A 173 7.22 -4.53 -0.39
N ARG A 174 6.48 -4.77 0.69
CA ARG A 174 6.32 -3.87 1.84
C ARG A 174 7.10 -4.30 3.08
N VAL A 175 7.94 -5.33 2.94
CA VAL A 175 8.81 -5.80 4.01
C VAL A 175 10.25 -5.76 3.52
N GLU A 176 11.10 -5.09 4.29
CA GLU A 176 12.51 -4.88 3.97
C GLU A 176 13.40 -5.47 5.07
N ILE A 177 14.46 -6.17 4.67
CA ILE A 177 15.49 -6.65 5.61
C ILE A 177 16.73 -5.77 5.42
N VAL A 178 17.18 -5.13 6.50
CA VAL A 178 18.32 -4.19 6.54
C VAL A 178 19.41 -4.64 7.51
#